data_AF-A0A3B0Y073-F1
#
_entry.id   AF-A0A3B0Y073-F1
#
_cell.length_a   1.000
_cell.length_b   1.000
_cell.length_c   1.000
_cell.angle_alpha   90.00
_cell.angle_beta   90.00
_cell.angle_gamma   90.00
#
_symmetry.space_group_name_H-M   'P 1'
#
loop_
_entity.id
_entity.type
_entity.pdbx_description
1 polymer ?
#
loop_
_entity_poly.entity_id
_entity_poly.type
_entity_poly.pdbx_seq_one_letter_code
_entity_poly.pdbx_strand_id
1 'polypeptide(L)'
;MLFSSLSCGNLPYVFKKISVVFFLAFTVFMSGCSGGNVNALGEQSVASTRALKSEIKSAEKTANRCEITGKITRIVNVNMVALNQPFWFNRMGASQLDGMIYALASDVVLTSDMQTPLTQSSDWVSGNYANLISKVTLRSDKRPRPVVLRSNVNDCLEITFTNLLKGFNGAPTSTDYAGVHIEGTEVFSAPINQWYEDLDVFLGKTLPEIDSKIKQNEKTLVKLEEAKLLLHVLEDIFKHHSSVVVLLKQLDELTGIAEEAELTELFAQLELAELIKQAKTLVSADTGVGGIENDAAFIGKNSNHLAAPGEQKVYSLFIPAQGAFVLNSPADNFSNNQAGQTTAGLFGALNVQPEGAEYYRSQVTEVVMNLATQKGDDNKPLFAQTGQPLINYQAVYSNGDPVLRMLKKVENEENTFDLIYSDPTAIITGPNAGAFAGTDTDAAFYKVPVTPERTQPWREFNIMYHEPTLGVQAFEQFRSQETINLNNTLGAGGDFFGINYGTAAIGAEILANRLQVGPMHDCVTCEYEEFFLSAWAVGDPAMVVDVPANFTNDQP
;
A
#
# COMPACT_ATOMS: atom_id res chain seq x y z
N MET A 1 20.78 4.34 -54.00
CA MET A 1 20.72 5.14 -55.24
C MET A 1 19.40 4.81 -55.93
N LEU A 2 18.37 5.65 -55.74
CA LEU A 2 17.15 5.82 -56.55
C LEU A 2 16.10 6.56 -55.69
N PHE A 3 16.37 7.81 -55.35
CA PHE A 3 15.34 8.75 -54.89
C PHE A 3 15.72 10.14 -55.38
N SER A 4 15.39 10.41 -56.64
CA SER A 4 15.45 11.73 -57.24
C SER A 4 14.41 11.81 -58.36
N SER A 5 13.15 12.05 -57.98
CA SER A 5 12.10 12.73 -58.77
C SER A 5 10.72 12.40 -58.24
N LEU A 6 10.15 13.28 -57.42
CA LEU A 6 8.70 13.48 -57.32
C LEU A 6 8.51 14.98 -57.09
N SER A 7 7.97 15.66 -58.11
CA SER A 7 7.73 17.10 -58.10
C SER A 7 6.55 17.45 -57.21
N CYS A 8 6.68 18.55 -56.45
CA CYS A 8 5.56 19.22 -55.80
C CYS A 8 4.55 19.67 -56.87
N GLY A 9 3.45 18.93 -57.03
CA GLY A 9 2.43 19.32 -57.98
C GLY A 9 1.43 18.20 -58.25
N ASN A 10 0.61 17.89 -57.24
CA ASN A 10 -0.78 17.45 -57.31
C ASN A 10 -1.14 16.57 -56.11
N LEU A 11 -1.49 17.17 -54.98
CA LEU A 11 -2.29 16.51 -53.96
C LEU A 11 -3.11 17.54 -53.16
N PRO A 12 -4.32 17.90 -53.61
CA PRO A 12 -5.31 18.36 -52.66
C PRO A 12 -6.64 17.64 -52.91
N TYR A 13 -6.79 16.39 -52.47
CA TYR A 13 -8.13 15.78 -52.34
C TYR A 13 -8.27 14.67 -51.27
N VAL A 14 -7.31 14.51 -50.34
CA VAL A 14 -7.38 13.46 -49.28
C VAL A 14 -7.37 14.00 -47.84
N PHE A 15 -7.20 15.31 -47.61
CA PHE A 15 -7.12 15.85 -46.25
C PHE A 15 -8.46 16.42 -45.77
N LYS A 16 -9.35 15.55 -45.28
CA LYS A 16 -10.51 16.01 -44.47
C LYS A 16 -10.86 15.14 -43.25
N LYS A 17 -10.08 14.12 -42.91
CA LYS A 17 -10.23 13.32 -41.68
C LYS A 17 -8.88 12.82 -41.17
N ILE A 18 -8.04 13.72 -40.67
CA ILE A 18 -6.84 13.34 -39.92
C ILE A 18 -6.85 14.09 -38.60
N SER A 19 -6.69 13.33 -37.51
CA SER A 19 -6.72 13.79 -36.13
C SER A 19 -5.59 14.79 -35.84
N VAL A 20 -5.85 15.75 -34.94
CA VAL A 20 -5.00 16.90 -34.58
C VAL A 20 -3.56 16.52 -34.17
N VAL A 21 -3.34 15.26 -33.79
CA VAL A 21 -2.04 14.68 -33.42
C VAL A 21 -1.08 14.60 -34.62
N PHE A 22 -1.58 14.28 -35.81
CA PHE A 22 -0.78 14.25 -37.05
C PHE A 22 -0.31 15.65 -37.47
N PHE A 23 -1.07 16.68 -37.10
CA PHE A 23 -0.76 18.08 -37.37
C PHE A 23 0.47 18.55 -36.56
N LEU A 24 0.66 18.02 -35.35
CA LEU A 24 1.79 18.31 -34.45
C LEU A 24 3.10 17.67 -34.93
N ALA A 25 3.07 16.42 -35.41
CA ALA A 25 4.23 15.77 -36.01
C ALA A 25 4.66 16.47 -37.31
N PHE A 26 3.70 16.96 -38.09
CA PHE A 26 3.96 17.70 -39.33
C PHE A 26 4.46 19.14 -39.09
N THR A 27 4.08 19.80 -37.99
CA THR A 27 4.59 21.16 -37.67
C THR A 27 6.06 21.16 -37.26
N VAL A 28 6.52 20.11 -36.58
CA VAL A 28 7.95 19.92 -36.25
C VAL A 28 8.79 19.68 -37.51
N PHE A 29 8.20 19.04 -38.53
CA PHE A 29 8.85 18.82 -39.82
C PHE A 29 8.85 20.07 -40.73
N MET A 30 7.81 20.91 -40.65
CA MET A 30 7.65 22.12 -41.49
C MET A 30 8.28 23.40 -40.91
N SER A 31 8.78 23.40 -39.67
CA SER A 31 9.55 24.52 -39.11
C SER A 31 10.88 24.84 -39.82
N GLY A 32 11.24 24.07 -40.85
CA GLY A 32 12.34 24.36 -41.78
C GLY A 32 11.98 25.24 -42.98
N CYS A 33 10.72 25.68 -43.18
CA CYS A 33 10.33 26.50 -44.34
C CYS A 33 9.43 27.70 -43.94
N SER A 34 9.94 28.90 -44.27
CA SER A 34 9.48 30.28 -44.03
C SER A 34 7.99 30.63 -43.79
N GLY A 35 7.78 31.55 -42.82
CA GLY A 35 7.27 32.91 -43.08
C GLY A 35 5.77 33.14 -43.31
N GLY A 36 4.98 33.26 -42.23
CA GLY A 36 3.60 33.77 -42.29
C GLY A 36 2.97 34.00 -40.91
N ASN A 37 2.21 35.10 -40.76
CA ASN A 37 1.73 35.71 -39.51
C ASN A 37 0.71 34.83 -38.74
N VAL A 38 1.05 34.37 -37.52
CA VAL A 38 0.26 33.44 -36.66
C VAL A 38 0.07 33.99 -35.25
N ASN A 39 -0.68 35.08 -35.06
CA ASN A 39 -0.86 35.67 -33.73
C ASN A 39 -2.30 35.62 -33.15
N ALA A 40 -3.34 35.31 -33.93
CA ALA A 40 -4.72 35.29 -33.41
C ALA A 40 -5.31 33.88 -33.19
N LEU A 41 -4.75 32.84 -33.85
CA LEU A 41 -5.16 31.43 -33.66
C LEU A 41 -4.31 30.70 -32.60
N GLY A 42 -3.24 31.33 -32.12
CA GLY A 42 -2.34 30.76 -31.10
C GLY A 42 -2.87 30.85 -29.67
N GLU A 43 -3.58 31.92 -29.31
CA GLU A 43 -4.01 32.11 -27.90
C GLU A 43 -5.18 31.22 -27.50
N GLN A 44 -6.14 30.97 -28.39
CA GLN A 44 -7.24 30.03 -28.13
C GLN A 44 -6.79 28.56 -28.16
N SER A 45 -5.82 28.20 -29.00
CA SER A 45 -5.28 26.82 -29.04
C SER A 45 -4.40 26.52 -27.83
N VAL A 46 -3.62 27.49 -27.34
CA VAL A 46 -2.78 27.35 -26.15
C VAL A 46 -3.62 27.24 -24.87
N ALA A 47 -4.72 27.99 -24.75
CA ALA A 47 -5.65 27.88 -23.62
C ALA A 47 -6.38 26.53 -23.58
N SER A 48 -6.87 26.04 -24.73
CA SER A 48 -7.51 24.73 -24.86
C SER A 48 -6.52 23.58 -24.62
N THR A 49 -5.28 23.70 -25.12
CA THR A 49 -4.21 22.71 -24.86
C THR A 49 -3.78 22.68 -23.40
N ARG A 50 -3.82 23.82 -22.68
CA ARG A 50 -3.49 23.89 -21.26
C ARG A 50 -4.59 23.28 -20.38
N ALA A 51 -5.86 23.48 -20.73
CA ALA A 51 -7.02 22.85 -20.09
C ALA A 51 -7.06 21.33 -20.33
N LEU A 52 -6.84 20.91 -21.58
CA LEU A 52 -6.74 19.49 -21.93
C LEU A 52 -5.54 18.82 -21.26
N LYS A 53 -4.39 19.51 -21.15
CA LYS A 53 -3.23 19.02 -20.39
C LYS A 53 -3.53 18.90 -18.90
N SER A 54 -4.31 19.78 -18.29
CA SER A 54 -4.69 19.64 -16.88
C SER A 54 -5.70 18.52 -16.66
N GLU A 55 -6.65 18.32 -17.58
CA GLU A 55 -7.59 17.20 -17.56
C GLU A 55 -6.88 15.86 -17.79
N ILE A 56 -5.93 15.80 -18.74
CA ILE A 56 -5.06 14.64 -18.97
C ILE A 56 -4.19 14.38 -17.74
N LYS A 57 -3.60 15.39 -17.09
CA LYS A 57 -2.80 15.20 -15.87
C LYS A 57 -3.63 14.70 -14.69
N SER A 58 -4.89 15.13 -14.60
CA SER A 58 -5.86 14.66 -13.61
C SER A 58 -6.30 13.22 -13.90
N ALA A 59 -6.53 12.89 -15.18
CA ALA A 59 -6.86 11.56 -15.64
C ALA A 59 -5.67 10.59 -15.48
N GLU A 60 -4.45 11.00 -15.81
CA GLU A 60 -3.19 10.25 -15.59
C GLU A 60 -2.93 9.96 -14.11
N LYS A 61 -3.28 10.91 -13.22
CA LYS A 61 -3.20 10.72 -11.78
C LYS A 61 -4.21 9.66 -11.28
N THR A 62 -5.27 9.39 -12.03
CA THR A 62 -6.34 8.45 -11.66
C THR A 62 -6.21 7.10 -12.38
N ALA A 63 -5.65 7.09 -13.59
CA ALA A 63 -5.68 5.94 -14.52
C ALA A 63 -4.53 4.92 -14.36
N ASN A 64 -3.48 5.20 -13.56
CA ASN A 64 -2.29 4.35 -13.50
C ASN A 64 -1.93 3.87 -12.08
N ARG A 65 -2.84 3.96 -11.10
CA ARG A 65 -2.46 3.77 -9.69
C ARG A 65 -2.23 2.31 -9.27
N CYS A 66 -2.94 1.32 -9.84
CA CYS A 66 -2.70 -0.13 -9.61
C CYS A 66 -3.24 -1.05 -10.74
N GLU A 67 -3.36 -0.59 -12.00
CA GLU A 67 -4.05 -1.38 -13.04
C GLU A 67 -3.24 -2.62 -13.47
N ILE A 68 -3.55 -3.76 -12.82
CA ILE A 68 -3.13 -5.09 -13.26
C ILE A 68 -4.35 -5.81 -13.80
N THR A 69 -4.57 -5.78 -15.12
CA THR A 69 -5.46 -6.67 -15.92
C THR A 69 -6.90 -6.97 -15.41
N GLY A 70 -7.37 -6.29 -14.36
CA GLY A 70 -8.56 -6.65 -13.59
C GLY A 70 -9.35 -5.42 -13.13
N LYS A 71 -10.60 -5.65 -12.71
CA LYS A 71 -11.51 -4.58 -12.28
C LYS A 71 -11.08 -4.07 -10.89
N ILE A 72 -10.41 -2.92 -10.82
CA ILE A 72 -10.24 -2.21 -9.56
C ILE A 72 -11.61 -1.75 -9.07
N THR A 73 -11.96 -2.10 -7.84
CA THR A 73 -13.26 -1.76 -7.24
C THR A 73 -13.21 -0.45 -6.45
N ARG A 74 -12.12 -0.23 -5.71
CA ARG A 74 -11.86 1.02 -4.98
C ARG A 74 -10.36 1.20 -4.73
N ILE A 75 -9.97 2.45 -4.48
CA ILE A 75 -8.62 2.82 -4.06
C ILE A 75 -8.65 3.08 -2.55
N VAL A 76 -7.72 2.47 -1.82
CA VAL A 76 -7.51 2.69 -0.39
C VAL A 76 -6.14 3.35 -0.19
N ASN A 77 -6.15 4.65 0.14
CA ASN A 77 -4.95 5.39 0.47
C ASN A 77 -4.54 5.10 1.92
N VAL A 78 -3.26 4.87 2.14
CA VAL A 78 -2.65 4.69 3.45
C VAL A 78 -1.49 5.67 3.56
N ASN A 79 -1.59 6.64 4.48
CA ASN A 79 -0.48 7.53 4.79
C ASN A 79 0.21 7.04 6.05
N MET A 80 1.38 6.41 5.88
CA MET A 80 2.08 5.68 6.93
C MET A 80 3.49 6.22 7.13
N VAL A 81 3.97 6.16 8.36
CA VAL A 81 5.33 6.54 8.73
C VAL A 81 6.00 5.42 9.52
N ALA A 82 7.32 5.32 9.39
CA ALA A 82 8.15 4.61 10.34
C ALA A 82 8.83 5.62 11.27
N LEU A 83 8.78 5.40 12.58
CA LEU A 83 9.40 6.28 13.59
C LEU A 83 10.05 5.48 14.71
N ASN A 84 11.08 6.05 15.34
CA ASN A 84 11.58 5.54 16.61
C ASN A 84 10.55 5.83 17.70
N GLN A 85 10.11 4.78 18.39
CA GLN A 85 9.16 4.84 19.48
C GLN A 85 9.59 3.85 20.54
N PRO A 86 10.20 4.30 21.66
CA PRO A 86 10.42 3.46 22.81
C PRO A 86 9.09 2.95 23.37
N PHE A 87 9.05 1.69 23.82
CA PHE A 87 7.87 1.12 24.47
C PHE A 87 8.22 0.05 25.51
N TRP A 88 7.32 -0.14 26.47
CA TRP A 88 7.45 -1.14 27.51
C TRP A 88 6.59 -2.36 27.19
N PHE A 89 7.22 -3.52 27.16
CA PHE A 89 6.54 -4.77 26.87
C PHE A 89 5.55 -5.15 27.98
N ASN A 90 5.87 -4.82 29.23
CA ASN A 90 5.10 -5.23 30.39
C ASN A 90 5.28 -4.31 31.61
N ARG A 91 4.45 -4.53 32.64
CA ARG A 91 4.47 -3.75 33.89
C ARG A 91 5.73 -3.97 34.73
N MET A 92 6.53 -4.99 34.43
CA MET A 92 7.78 -5.24 35.14
C MET A 92 8.87 -4.26 34.72
N GLY A 93 8.70 -3.57 33.59
CA GLY A 93 9.67 -2.63 33.05
C GLY A 93 10.60 -3.24 32.02
N ALA A 94 10.29 -4.43 31.50
CA ALA A 94 10.95 -4.91 30.29
C ALA A 94 10.54 -4.01 29.11
N SER A 95 11.50 -3.64 28.27
CA SER A 95 11.30 -2.56 27.30
C SER A 95 12.11 -2.71 26.03
N GLN A 96 11.58 -2.17 24.94
CA GLN A 96 12.32 -1.88 23.72
C GLN A 96 12.63 -0.39 23.68
N LEU A 97 13.82 0.00 24.16
CA LEU A 97 14.22 1.41 24.24
C LEU A 97 14.50 2.01 22.85
N ASP A 98 14.97 1.19 21.92
CA ASP A 98 15.26 1.58 20.54
C ASP A 98 14.15 1.11 19.59
N GLY A 99 12.91 1.10 20.10
CA GLY A 99 11.76 0.59 19.37
C GLY A 99 11.51 1.35 18.09
N MET A 100 11.08 0.62 17.07
CA MET A 100 10.69 1.18 15.78
C MET A 100 9.31 0.65 15.44
N ILE A 101 8.39 1.54 15.08
CA ILE A 101 7.02 1.15 14.77
C ILE A 101 6.55 1.76 13.45
N TYR A 102 5.59 1.09 12.82
CA TYR A 102 4.74 1.69 11.82
C TYR A 102 3.55 2.39 12.49
N ALA A 103 3.20 3.58 12.01
CA ALA A 103 2.01 4.29 12.44
C ALA A 103 1.36 5.04 11.27
N LEU A 104 0.04 5.26 11.32
CA LEU A 104 -0.60 6.20 10.41
C LEU A 104 -0.09 7.62 10.74
N ALA A 105 0.17 8.45 9.73
CA ALA A 105 0.65 9.81 9.94
C ALA A 105 -0.30 10.66 10.80
N SER A 106 -1.61 10.36 10.78
CA SER A 106 -2.65 11.00 11.60
C SER A 106 -2.58 10.66 13.10
N ASP A 107 -1.85 9.60 13.46
CA ASP A 107 -1.67 9.15 14.84
C ASP A 107 -0.36 9.65 15.46
N VAL A 108 0.42 10.45 14.74
CA VAL A 108 1.73 10.97 15.15
C VAL A 108 1.66 12.48 15.41
N VAL A 109 2.37 12.94 16.43
CA VAL A 109 2.52 14.35 16.82
C VAL A 109 3.98 14.75 16.95
N LEU A 110 4.25 16.05 17.00
CA LEU A 110 5.58 16.57 17.30
C LEU A 110 5.96 16.34 18.77
N THR A 111 7.18 15.89 19.02
CA THR A 111 7.70 15.67 20.37
C THR A 111 7.86 16.97 21.17
N SER A 112 7.97 18.12 20.50
CA SER A 112 8.18 19.42 21.16
C SER A 112 7.02 19.86 22.05
N ASP A 113 5.79 19.47 21.71
CA ASP A 113 4.58 19.87 22.43
C ASP A 113 3.61 18.71 22.71
N MET A 114 3.84 17.53 22.11
CA MET A 114 2.99 16.34 22.24
C MET A 114 1.53 16.57 21.82
N GLN A 115 1.27 17.61 21.00
CA GLN A 115 -0.07 18.04 20.64
C GLN A 115 -0.22 18.35 19.15
N THR A 116 0.80 18.96 18.53
CA THR A 116 0.75 19.36 17.12
C THR A 116 0.71 18.12 16.23
N PRO A 117 -0.37 17.87 15.47
CA PRO A 117 -0.45 16.73 14.56
C PRO A 117 0.66 16.80 13.51
N LEU A 118 1.31 15.67 13.25
CA LEU A 118 2.39 15.57 12.27
C LEU A 118 1.95 16.14 10.91
N THR A 119 0.75 15.77 10.48
CA THR A 119 0.17 16.18 9.19
C THR A 119 -0.12 17.67 9.07
N GLN A 120 -0.10 18.41 10.18
CA GLN A 120 -0.32 19.86 10.24
C GLN A 120 0.97 20.65 10.51
N SER A 121 2.09 19.98 10.76
CA SER A 121 3.38 20.63 10.97
C SER A 121 3.91 21.30 9.70
N SER A 122 4.64 22.41 9.85
CA SER A 122 5.20 23.15 8.71
C SER A 122 6.19 22.31 7.89
N ASP A 123 7.00 21.48 8.55
CA ASP A 123 7.96 20.60 7.88
C ASP A 123 7.25 19.49 7.08
N TRP A 124 6.15 18.93 7.60
CA TRP A 124 5.35 17.94 6.87
C TRP A 124 4.68 18.55 5.64
N VAL A 125 3.99 19.68 5.81
CA VAL A 125 3.27 20.36 4.73
C VAL A 125 4.22 20.83 3.62
N SER A 126 5.46 21.20 3.98
CA SER A 126 6.48 21.60 3.01
C SER A 126 7.25 20.42 2.38
N GLY A 127 7.01 19.18 2.83
CA GLY A 127 7.73 17.99 2.37
C GLY A 127 9.16 17.88 2.88
N ASN A 128 9.53 18.65 3.90
CA ASN A 128 10.86 18.62 4.51
C ASN A 128 10.93 17.54 5.62
N TYR A 129 10.71 16.29 5.25
CA TYR A 129 10.58 15.19 6.21
C TYR A 129 11.88 14.91 6.98
N ALA A 130 13.04 15.25 6.41
CA ALA A 130 14.33 15.13 7.10
C ALA A 130 14.39 15.94 8.41
N ASN A 131 13.71 17.09 8.48
CA ASN A 131 13.63 17.89 9.70
C ASN A 131 12.83 17.24 10.83
N LEU A 132 12.00 16.24 10.52
CA LEU A 132 11.08 15.56 11.44
C LEU A 132 11.69 14.30 12.07
N ILE A 133 12.84 13.82 11.57
CA ILE A 133 13.56 12.67 12.12
C ILE A 133 13.82 12.88 13.61
N SER A 134 13.42 11.92 14.44
CA SER A 134 13.51 11.96 15.91
C SER A 134 12.82 13.15 16.60
N LYS A 135 11.92 13.88 15.91
CA LYS A 135 11.11 14.97 16.49
C LYS A 135 9.62 14.66 16.49
N VAL A 136 9.29 13.39 16.33
CA VAL A 136 7.92 12.89 16.25
C VAL A 136 7.74 11.74 17.23
N THR A 137 6.52 11.57 17.71
CA THR A 137 6.14 10.47 18.59
C THR A 137 4.66 10.17 18.44
N LEU A 138 4.26 8.97 18.84
CA LEU A 138 2.85 8.57 18.84
C LEU A 138 2.03 9.49 19.77
N ARG A 139 0.80 9.80 19.37
CA ARG A 139 -0.14 10.54 20.22
C ARG A 139 -0.34 9.85 21.57
N SER A 140 -0.55 10.64 22.62
CA SER A 140 -0.73 10.14 23.99
C SER A 140 -1.97 9.27 24.21
N ASP A 141 -2.98 9.34 23.32
CA ASP A 141 -4.17 8.50 23.36
C ASP A 141 -4.01 7.17 22.60
N LYS A 142 -2.82 6.93 22.03
CA LYS A 142 -2.49 5.74 21.25
C LYS A 142 -1.40 4.94 21.95
N ARG A 143 -1.46 3.62 21.78
CA ARG A 143 -0.44 2.69 22.27
C ARG A 143 0.39 2.17 21.11
N PRO A 144 1.72 1.98 21.27
CA PRO A 144 2.55 1.29 20.30
C PRO A 144 2.01 -0.10 20.02
N ARG A 145 1.65 -0.39 18.77
CA ARG A 145 1.10 -1.68 18.32
C ARG A 145 1.50 -1.92 16.86
N PRO A 146 1.63 -3.18 16.41
CA PRO A 146 1.82 -3.46 14.99
C PRO A 146 0.68 -2.88 14.17
N VAL A 147 1.01 -2.29 13.02
CA VAL A 147 0.02 -1.70 12.13
C VAL A 147 -0.79 -2.81 11.44
N VAL A 148 -2.11 -2.64 11.33
CA VAL A 148 -2.95 -3.52 10.50
C VAL A 148 -3.63 -2.72 9.41
N LEU A 149 -3.21 -2.98 8.18
CA LEU A 149 -3.85 -2.49 6.96
C LEU A 149 -5.00 -3.42 6.60
N ARG A 150 -6.05 -2.86 5.99
CA ARG A 150 -7.21 -3.63 5.53
C ARG A 150 -7.61 -3.20 4.14
N SER A 151 -7.87 -4.19 3.29
CA SER A 151 -8.39 -4.00 1.94
C SER A 151 -9.39 -5.11 1.63
N ASN A 152 -10.18 -4.93 0.58
CA ASN A 152 -11.00 -5.98 0.00
C ASN A 152 -10.28 -6.58 -1.20
N VAL A 153 -10.71 -7.77 -1.61
CA VAL A 153 -10.39 -8.29 -2.94
C VAL A 153 -10.78 -7.25 -4.00
N ASN A 154 -9.93 -7.11 -5.00
CA ASN A 154 -10.01 -6.16 -6.10
C ASN A 154 -9.81 -4.68 -5.71
N ASP A 155 -9.34 -4.40 -4.49
CA ASP A 155 -8.88 -3.06 -4.14
C ASP A 155 -7.49 -2.76 -4.71
N CYS A 156 -7.23 -1.47 -4.91
CA CYS A 156 -5.90 -0.90 -5.06
C CYS A 156 -5.49 -0.28 -3.73
N LEU A 157 -4.46 -0.82 -3.07
CA LEU A 157 -3.91 -0.28 -1.83
C LEU A 157 -2.72 0.62 -2.18
N GLU A 158 -2.86 1.93 -1.96
CA GLU A 158 -1.77 2.89 -2.20
C GLU A 158 -1.19 3.35 -0.87
N ILE A 159 0.06 2.95 -0.60
CA ILE A 159 0.78 3.26 0.63
C ILE A 159 1.76 4.39 0.35
N THR A 160 1.43 5.59 0.82
CA THR A 160 2.39 6.70 0.93
C THR A 160 3.19 6.51 2.22
N PHE A 161 4.41 6.03 2.08
CA PHE A 161 5.31 5.71 3.19
C PHE A 161 6.37 6.79 3.38
N THR A 162 6.50 7.33 4.59
CA THR A 162 7.56 8.29 4.94
C THR A 162 8.46 7.71 6.03
N ASN A 163 9.76 7.64 5.76
CA ASN A 163 10.72 7.12 6.72
C ASN A 163 11.24 8.24 7.64
N LEU A 164 10.85 8.22 8.91
CA LEU A 164 11.29 9.17 9.95
C LEU A 164 12.22 8.53 10.99
N LEU A 165 12.77 7.35 10.66
CA LEU A 165 13.72 6.65 11.50
C LEU A 165 15.05 7.39 11.56
N LYS A 166 15.73 7.24 12.69
CA LYS A 166 17.11 7.59 12.89
C LYS A 166 17.95 6.32 13.07
N GLY A 167 19.11 6.34 12.43
CA GLY A 167 20.41 5.86 12.92
C GLY A 167 20.38 4.95 14.13
N PHE A 168 20.46 3.63 13.97
CA PHE A 168 20.76 2.77 15.11
C PHE A 168 22.26 2.74 15.39
N ASN A 169 22.68 3.23 16.55
CA ASN A 169 24.09 3.22 16.98
C ASN A 169 24.47 1.93 17.77
N GLY A 170 23.50 1.08 18.13
CA GLY A 170 23.69 -0.02 19.08
C GLY A 170 24.02 -1.39 18.48
N ALA A 171 23.82 -1.59 17.18
CA ALA A 171 24.24 -2.78 16.43
C ALA A 171 24.93 -2.31 15.15
N PRO A 172 26.14 -2.80 14.86
CA PRO A 172 26.98 -2.33 13.75
C PRO A 172 26.43 -2.65 12.35
N THR A 173 25.19 -3.14 12.23
CA THR A 173 24.61 -3.64 10.99
C THR A 173 23.23 -3.09 10.64
N SER A 174 22.55 -2.37 11.54
CA SER A 174 21.18 -1.93 11.26
C SER A 174 21.15 -0.68 10.37
N THR A 175 20.40 -0.78 9.27
CA THR A 175 20.23 0.32 8.31
C THR A 175 19.15 1.29 8.76
N ASP A 176 19.26 2.55 8.34
CA ASP A 176 18.25 3.57 8.58
C ASP A 176 17.23 3.64 7.44
N TYR A 177 17.42 2.84 6.39
CA TYR A 177 16.44 2.67 5.33
C TYR A 177 15.29 1.82 5.84
N ALA A 178 14.08 2.08 5.34
CA ALA A 178 12.91 1.25 5.62
C ALA A 178 12.01 1.18 4.39
N GLY A 179 11.20 0.13 4.30
CA GLY A 179 10.22 -0.05 3.23
C GLY A 179 9.02 -0.82 3.72
N VAL A 180 7.94 -0.82 2.96
CA VAL A 180 6.70 -1.53 3.33
C VAL A 180 6.55 -2.74 2.42
N HIS A 181 7.14 -3.85 2.83
CA HIS A 181 7.04 -5.10 2.11
C HIS A 181 5.87 -5.91 2.67
N ILE A 182 5.07 -6.51 1.79
CA ILE A 182 3.94 -7.36 2.16
C ILE A 182 4.20 -8.74 1.58
N GLU A 183 4.49 -9.69 2.45
CA GLU A 183 4.88 -11.05 2.06
C GLU A 183 3.77 -11.73 1.27
N GLY A 184 4.12 -12.35 0.14
CA GLY A 184 3.18 -13.02 -0.75
C GLY A 184 2.51 -12.11 -1.78
N THR A 185 2.84 -10.79 -1.78
CA THR A 185 2.35 -9.86 -2.81
C THR A 185 3.28 -9.70 -4.01
N GLU A 186 4.47 -10.30 -3.96
CA GLU A 186 5.52 -10.28 -4.98
C GLU A 186 5.11 -11.08 -6.24
N VAL A 187 4.16 -12.01 -6.09
CA VAL A 187 3.59 -12.81 -7.19
C VAL A 187 2.53 -12.01 -7.96
N PHE A 188 1.96 -10.98 -7.34
CA PHE A 188 1.00 -10.09 -8.01
C PHE A 188 1.71 -9.08 -8.93
N SER A 189 3.02 -8.91 -8.74
CA SER A 189 3.95 -8.20 -9.61
C SER A 189 4.67 -9.15 -10.58
N ALA A 190 3.98 -9.67 -11.61
CA ALA A 190 4.66 -10.51 -12.61
C ALA A 190 5.70 -9.71 -13.44
N PRO A 191 6.81 -10.33 -13.90
CA PRO A 191 7.95 -9.62 -14.44
C PRO A 191 7.79 -9.27 -15.93
N ILE A 192 8.21 -8.05 -16.27
CA ILE A 192 8.42 -7.46 -17.62
C ILE A 192 9.15 -8.38 -18.63
N ASN A 193 9.88 -9.42 -18.19
CA ASN A 193 10.81 -10.16 -19.04
C ASN A 193 10.17 -11.28 -19.90
N GLN A 194 9.03 -11.84 -19.50
CA GLN A 194 8.34 -12.86 -20.33
C GLN A 194 7.73 -12.23 -21.59
N TRP A 195 7.40 -10.93 -21.52
CA TRP A 195 6.73 -10.15 -22.55
C TRP A 195 7.64 -9.78 -23.73
N TYR A 196 8.93 -9.52 -23.47
CA TYR A 196 9.91 -9.27 -24.54
C TYR A 196 10.05 -10.47 -25.48
N GLU A 197 10.06 -11.69 -24.93
CA GLU A 197 10.19 -12.91 -25.72
C GLU A 197 8.95 -13.17 -26.58
N ASP A 198 7.75 -12.93 -26.05
CA ASP A 198 6.49 -13.16 -26.77
C ASP A 198 6.24 -12.09 -27.87
N LEU A 199 6.61 -10.83 -27.63
CA LEU A 199 6.46 -9.74 -28.61
C LEU A 199 7.48 -9.82 -29.75
N ASP A 200 8.73 -10.18 -29.48
CA ASP A 200 9.75 -10.40 -30.53
C ASP A 200 9.34 -11.57 -31.43
N VAL A 201 8.82 -12.66 -30.85
CA VAL A 201 8.30 -13.81 -31.59
C VAL A 201 7.10 -13.43 -32.45
N PHE A 202 6.24 -12.53 -31.97
CA PHE A 202 5.08 -12.03 -32.68
C PHE A 202 5.47 -11.11 -33.85
N LEU A 203 6.26 -10.06 -33.59
CA LEU A 203 6.73 -9.13 -34.63
C LEU A 203 7.54 -9.86 -35.70
N GLY A 204 8.37 -10.83 -35.29
CA GLY A 204 9.13 -11.69 -36.19
C GLY A 204 8.28 -12.58 -37.11
N LYS A 205 7.03 -12.87 -36.75
CA LYS A 205 6.08 -13.63 -37.60
C LYS A 205 5.23 -12.72 -38.49
N THR A 206 4.74 -11.61 -37.95
CA THR A 206 3.74 -10.76 -38.62
C THR A 206 4.33 -9.82 -39.67
N LEU A 207 5.52 -9.23 -39.42
CA LEU A 207 6.18 -8.32 -40.35
C LEU A 207 6.51 -8.98 -41.72
N PRO A 208 7.06 -10.21 -41.77
CA PRO A 208 7.31 -10.91 -43.03
C PRO A 208 6.04 -11.24 -43.84
N GLU A 209 4.92 -11.56 -43.18
CA GLU A 209 3.65 -11.84 -43.87
C GLU A 209 3.05 -10.59 -44.50
N ILE A 210 3.10 -9.45 -43.80
CA ILE A 210 2.69 -8.15 -44.33
C ILE A 210 3.55 -7.78 -45.54
N ASP A 211 4.87 -7.97 -45.46
CA ASP A 211 5.80 -7.70 -46.57
C ASP A 211 5.57 -8.59 -47.79
N SER A 212 5.18 -9.84 -47.58
CA SER A 212 4.81 -10.76 -48.65
C SER A 212 3.53 -10.31 -49.37
N LYS A 213 2.51 -9.87 -48.62
CA LYS A 213 1.23 -9.42 -49.18
C LYS A 213 1.31 -8.04 -49.86
N ILE A 214 2.15 -7.13 -49.37
CA ILE A 214 2.45 -5.85 -50.05
C ILE A 214 2.98 -6.09 -51.47
N LYS A 215 3.86 -7.08 -51.64
CA LYS A 215 4.42 -7.44 -52.96
C LYS A 215 3.40 -8.04 -53.93
N GLN A 216 2.25 -8.49 -53.45
CA GLN A 216 1.23 -9.17 -54.26
C GLN A 216 0.06 -8.28 -54.69
N ASN A 217 -0.15 -7.10 -54.07
CA ASN A 217 -1.33 -6.25 -54.33
C ASN A 217 -0.96 -4.77 -54.55
N GLU A 218 -0.87 -4.32 -55.80
CA GLU A 218 -0.53 -2.93 -56.16
C GLU A 218 -1.61 -1.90 -55.75
N LYS A 219 -2.88 -2.31 -55.62
CA LYS A 219 -4.00 -1.39 -55.31
C LYS A 219 -4.14 -1.04 -53.82
N THR A 220 -3.46 -1.76 -52.93
CA THR A 220 -3.57 -1.61 -51.47
C THR A 220 -2.24 -1.15 -50.84
N LEU A 221 -1.30 -0.68 -51.65
CA LEU A 221 0.08 -0.41 -51.23
C LEU A 221 0.20 0.67 -50.16
N VAL A 222 -0.53 1.78 -50.32
CA VAL A 222 -0.39 2.97 -49.45
C VAL A 222 -0.82 2.69 -48.01
N LYS A 223 -1.95 1.99 -47.81
CA LYS A 223 -2.47 1.69 -46.46
C LYS A 223 -1.73 0.54 -45.76
N LEU A 224 -1.19 -0.41 -46.53
CA LEU A 224 -0.29 -1.44 -45.98
C LEU A 224 1.08 -0.86 -45.61
N GLU A 225 1.57 0.13 -46.36
CA GLU A 225 2.76 0.90 -45.99
C GLU A 225 2.52 1.74 -44.73
N GLU A 226 1.34 2.33 -44.55
CA GLU A 226 0.93 3.00 -43.30
C GLU A 226 0.89 2.02 -42.12
N ALA A 227 0.32 0.82 -42.28
CA ALA A 227 0.31 -0.20 -41.23
C ALA A 227 1.73 -0.71 -40.90
N LYS A 228 2.58 -0.90 -41.90
CA LYS A 228 4.00 -1.27 -41.72
C LYS A 228 4.79 -0.18 -41.00
N LEU A 229 4.52 1.08 -41.33
CA LEU A 229 5.11 2.25 -40.68
C LEU A 229 4.66 2.33 -39.22
N LEU A 230 3.38 2.12 -38.93
CA LEU A 230 2.84 2.05 -37.56
C LEU A 230 3.48 0.91 -36.75
N LEU A 231 3.68 -0.28 -37.35
CA LEU A 231 4.39 -1.37 -36.67
C LEU A 231 5.86 -1.06 -36.39
N HIS A 232 6.57 -0.41 -37.32
CA HIS A 232 7.95 0.02 -37.08
C HIS A 232 8.03 1.14 -36.05
N VAL A 233 7.07 2.07 -36.06
CA VAL A 233 6.96 3.13 -35.05
C VAL A 233 6.66 2.52 -33.68
N LEU A 234 5.80 1.50 -33.60
CA LEU A 234 5.61 0.72 -32.37
C LEU A 234 6.94 0.10 -31.93
N GLU A 235 7.65 -0.62 -32.80
CA GLU A 235 8.95 -1.23 -32.49
C GLU A 235 10.00 -0.21 -31.98
N ASP A 236 10.06 0.98 -32.57
CA ASP A 236 11.01 2.05 -32.20
C ASP A 236 10.61 2.74 -30.88
N ILE A 237 9.31 2.96 -30.67
CA ILE A 237 8.75 3.47 -29.40
C ILE A 237 8.99 2.46 -28.27
N PHE A 238 8.87 1.15 -28.56
CA PHE A 238 9.12 0.05 -27.63
C PHE A 238 10.61 -0.07 -27.27
N LYS A 239 11.51 0.06 -28.25
CA LYS A 239 12.97 0.07 -28.02
C LYS A 239 13.45 1.25 -27.17
N HIS A 240 12.64 2.29 -27.00
CA HIS A 240 13.02 3.54 -26.32
C HIS A 240 12.16 3.86 -25.08
N HIS A 241 11.40 2.89 -24.55
CA HIS A 241 10.65 2.99 -23.28
C HIS A 241 9.69 4.22 -23.19
N SER A 242 8.83 4.44 -24.19
CA SER A 242 7.85 5.54 -24.12
C SER A 242 6.49 5.11 -23.53
N SER A 243 5.71 6.09 -23.05
CA SER A 243 4.43 5.93 -22.33
C SER A 243 3.40 4.96 -22.96
N VAL A 244 2.89 4.02 -22.13
CA VAL A 244 1.84 3.03 -22.44
C VAL A 244 0.54 3.66 -23.00
N VAL A 245 0.21 4.89 -22.59
CA VAL A 245 -0.95 5.64 -23.08
C VAL A 245 -0.79 6.02 -24.56
N VAL A 246 0.44 6.28 -25.00
CA VAL A 246 0.75 6.57 -26.40
C VAL A 246 0.60 5.30 -27.24
N LEU A 247 1.03 4.15 -26.70
CA LEU A 247 0.92 2.83 -27.34
C LEU A 247 -0.54 2.37 -27.52
N LEU A 248 -1.37 2.47 -26.48
CA LEU A 248 -2.80 2.11 -26.56
C LEU A 248 -3.56 2.97 -27.58
N LYS A 249 -3.25 4.28 -27.60
CA LYS A 249 -3.87 5.21 -28.56
C LYS A 249 -3.47 4.91 -30.01
N GLN A 250 -2.22 4.51 -30.25
CA GLN A 250 -1.76 4.09 -31.59
C GLN A 250 -2.36 2.74 -32.00
N LEU A 251 -2.58 1.81 -31.05
CA LEU A 251 -3.30 0.55 -31.29
C LEU A 251 -4.78 0.78 -31.61
N ASP A 252 -5.42 1.79 -31.01
CA ASP A 252 -6.79 2.20 -31.35
C ASP A 252 -6.87 2.82 -32.76
N GLU A 253 -5.88 3.62 -33.14
CA GLU A 253 -5.77 4.16 -34.51
C GLU A 253 -5.62 3.02 -35.54
N LEU A 254 -4.80 2.00 -35.24
CA LEU A 254 -4.68 0.77 -36.06
C LEU A 254 -5.99 -0.02 -36.14
N THR A 255 -6.74 -0.10 -35.04
CA THR A 255 -8.05 -0.76 -35.01
C THR A 255 -9.04 -0.02 -35.90
N GLY A 256 -9.06 1.31 -35.86
CA GLY A 256 -9.91 2.13 -36.71
C GLY A 256 -9.59 2.00 -38.21
N ILE A 257 -8.33 1.80 -38.57
CA ILE A 257 -7.91 1.51 -39.96
C ILE A 257 -8.39 0.11 -40.40
N ALA A 258 -8.40 -0.86 -39.49
CA ALA A 258 -8.83 -2.23 -39.76
C ALA A 258 -10.34 -2.39 -40.01
N GLU A 259 -11.16 -1.49 -39.46
CA GLU A 259 -12.63 -1.52 -39.56
C GLU A 259 -13.19 -0.82 -40.83
N GLU A 260 -12.33 -0.28 -41.69
CA GLU A 260 -12.78 0.29 -42.98
C GLU A 260 -13.24 -0.79 -43.97
N ALA A 261 -14.41 -0.58 -44.58
CA ALA A 261 -15.14 -1.56 -45.39
C ALA A 261 -14.32 -2.21 -46.53
N GLU A 262 -13.37 -1.49 -47.14
CA GLU A 262 -12.52 -1.97 -48.24
C GLU A 262 -11.36 -2.88 -47.79
N LEU A 263 -11.10 -2.97 -46.48
CA LEU A 263 -9.97 -3.71 -45.89
C LEU A 263 -10.40 -4.87 -44.99
N THR A 264 -11.66 -4.89 -44.56
CA THR A 264 -12.24 -5.90 -43.67
C THR A 264 -11.96 -7.35 -44.07
N GLU A 265 -12.01 -7.67 -45.37
CA GLU A 265 -11.77 -9.03 -45.88
C GLU A 265 -10.27 -9.40 -45.88
N LEU A 266 -9.38 -8.42 -46.05
CA LEU A 266 -7.91 -8.62 -46.00
C LEU A 266 -7.40 -8.72 -44.56
N PHE A 267 -7.96 -7.94 -43.64
CA PHE A 267 -7.64 -7.97 -42.22
C PHE A 267 -8.19 -9.23 -41.54
N ALA A 268 -9.34 -9.74 -41.97
CA ALA A 268 -9.85 -11.04 -41.55
C ALA A 268 -8.95 -12.21 -42.00
N GLN A 269 -8.32 -12.12 -43.18
CA GLN A 269 -7.34 -13.11 -43.67
C GLN A 269 -5.95 -13.03 -43.01
N LEU A 270 -5.67 -12.00 -42.21
CA LEU A 270 -4.40 -11.79 -41.51
C LEU A 270 -4.52 -12.03 -39.99
N GLU A 271 -5.71 -12.39 -39.49
CA GLU A 271 -6.03 -12.43 -38.06
C GLU A 271 -5.65 -11.14 -37.31
N LEU A 272 -5.45 -10.02 -38.01
CA LEU A 272 -4.81 -8.83 -37.44
C LEU A 272 -5.66 -8.21 -36.32
N ALA A 273 -6.99 -8.37 -36.38
CA ALA A 273 -7.89 -7.96 -35.30
C ALA A 273 -7.65 -8.78 -34.01
N GLU A 274 -7.39 -10.09 -34.13
CA GLU A 274 -7.07 -10.94 -32.98
C GLU A 274 -5.64 -10.64 -32.49
N LEU A 275 -4.69 -10.36 -33.40
CA LEU A 275 -3.35 -9.90 -33.05
C LEU A 275 -3.36 -8.54 -32.33
N ILE A 276 -4.14 -7.55 -32.80
CA ILE A 276 -4.31 -6.24 -32.16
C ILE A 276 -5.01 -6.39 -30.82
N LYS A 277 -6.00 -7.29 -30.72
CA LYS A 277 -6.66 -7.62 -29.45
C LYS A 277 -5.71 -8.31 -28.47
N GLN A 278 -4.86 -9.22 -28.92
CA GLN A 278 -3.79 -9.83 -28.12
C GLN A 278 -2.77 -8.76 -27.69
N ALA A 279 -2.32 -7.89 -28.60
CA ALA A 279 -1.42 -6.78 -28.29
C ALA A 279 -2.04 -5.78 -27.31
N LYS A 280 -3.33 -5.43 -27.45
CA LYS A 280 -4.06 -4.62 -26.48
C LYS A 280 -4.15 -5.30 -25.12
N THR A 281 -4.41 -6.61 -25.09
CA THR A 281 -4.45 -7.42 -23.86
C THR A 281 -3.08 -7.45 -23.18
N LEU A 282 -2.00 -7.58 -23.96
CA LEU A 282 -0.61 -7.56 -23.50
C LEU A 282 -0.16 -6.17 -23.05
N VAL A 283 -0.54 -5.10 -23.74
CA VAL A 283 -0.23 -3.71 -23.36
C VAL A 283 -1.06 -3.26 -22.15
N SER A 284 -2.30 -3.74 -22.00
CA SER A 284 -3.08 -3.60 -20.76
C SER A 284 -2.61 -4.51 -19.63
N ALA A 285 -1.72 -5.48 -19.92
CA ALA A 285 -0.97 -6.21 -18.91
C ALA A 285 0.36 -5.49 -18.56
N ASP A 286 0.91 -4.73 -19.51
CA ASP A 286 2.09 -3.85 -19.39
C ASP A 286 1.79 -2.46 -18.78
N THR A 287 0.53 -2.14 -18.45
CA THR A 287 0.25 -1.04 -17.49
C THR A 287 0.85 -1.32 -16.10
N GLY A 288 1.37 -2.53 -15.87
CA GLY A 288 2.18 -2.93 -14.72
C GLY A 288 3.60 -2.36 -14.69
N VAL A 289 3.79 -1.07 -14.98
CA VAL A 289 4.99 -0.29 -14.58
C VAL A 289 4.96 -0.04 -13.07
N GLY A 290 4.78 -1.10 -12.28
CA GLY A 290 4.41 -1.01 -10.87
C GLY A 290 4.50 -2.34 -10.15
N GLY A 291 5.38 -3.25 -10.58
CA GLY A 291 5.47 -4.55 -9.94
C GLY A 291 6.54 -4.55 -8.86
N ILE A 292 7.79 -4.50 -9.32
CA ILE A 292 8.97 -4.79 -8.51
C ILE A 292 9.39 -3.61 -7.62
N GLU A 293 8.99 -2.40 -8.02
CA GLU A 293 9.15 -1.17 -7.24
C GLU A 293 8.21 -1.09 -6.04
N ASN A 294 7.07 -1.77 -6.14
CA ASN A 294 6.03 -1.80 -5.11
C ASN A 294 6.28 -2.90 -4.06
N ASP A 295 7.24 -3.78 -4.33
CA ASP A 295 7.74 -4.80 -3.40
C ASP A 295 8.59 -4.22 -2.25
N ALA A 296 8.91 -2.92 -2.31
CA ALA A 296 9.67 -2.18 -1.30
C ALA A 296 10.99 -2.86 -0.88
N ALA A 297 11.63 -3.59 -1.79
CA ALA A 297 12.82 -4.38 -1.53
C ALA A 297 14.06 -3.84 -2.28
N PHE A 298 15.24 -4.17 -1.76
CA PHE A 298 16.53 -3.95 -2.43
C PHE A 298 17.32 -5.26 -2.50
N ILE A 299 16.79 -6.22 -3.24
CA ILE A 299 17.35 -7.57 -3.36
C ILE A 299 17.63 -7.93 -4.83
N GLY A 300 18.69 -8.71 -5.06
CA GLY A 300 19.02 -9.24 -6.39
C GLY A 300 19.29 -8.15 -7.44
N LYS A 301 18.43 -8.06 -8.47
CA LYS A 301 18.52 -7.06 -9.55
C LYS A 301 17.59 -5.86 -9.34
N ASN A 302 16.84 -5.81 -8.24
CA ASN A 302 15.91 -4.74 -7.97
C ASN A 302 16.69 -3.44 -7.71
N SER A 303 16.16 -2.31 -8.19
CA SER A 303 16.66 -1.02 -7.76
C SER A 303 16.32 -0.81 -6.28
N ASN A 304 16.96 0.17 -5.61
CA ASN A 304 16.63 0.43 -4.22
C ASN A 304 15.24 1.09 -4.11
N HIS A 305 14.26 0.32 -3.67
CA HIS A 305 12.89 0.77 -3.42
C HIS A 305 12.59 0.97 -1.93
N LEU A 306 13.61 0.92 -1.08
CA LEU A 306 13.54 1.38 0.31
C LEU A 306 13.59 2.91 0.35
N ALA A 307 12.91 3.50 1.32
CA ALA A 307 13.00 4.92 1.63
C ALA A 307 14.22 5.19 2.52
N ALA A 308 15.09 6.13 2.13
CA ALA A 308 16.12 6.67 3.00
C ALA A 308 15.50 7.49 4.16
N PRO A 309 16.25 7.80 5.23
CA PRO A 309 15.77 8.70 6.28
C PRO A 309 15.35 10.07 5.73
N GLY A 310 14.11 10.48 6.05
CA GLY A 310 13.51 11.71 5.54
C GLY A 310 13.02 11.61 4.09
N GLU A 311 13.02 10.43 3.48
CA GLU A 311 12.45 10.17 2.16
C GLU A 311 11.00 9.67 2.27
N GLN A 312 10.21 9.98 1.25
CA GLN A 312 8.88 9.42 1.04
C GLN A 312 8.86 8.57 -0.23
N LYS A 313 8.23 7.40 -0.14
CA LYS A 313 7.97 6.48 -1.25
C LYS A 313 6.47 6.20 -1.34
N VAL A 314 6.00 5.86 -2.53
CA VAL A 314 4.63 5.40 -2.76
C VAL A 314 4.69 3.98 -3.27
N TYR A 315 3.97 3.08 -2.60
CA TYR A 315 3.83 1.67 -2.99
C TYR A 315 2.38 1.39 -3.37
N SER A 316 2.17 0.90 -4.59
CA SER A 316 0.85 0.60 -5.14
C SER A 316 0.64 -0.89 -5.31
N LEU A 317 -0.33 -1.46 -4.59
CA LEU A 317 -0.56 -2.90 -4.56
C LEU A 317 -1.98 -3.24 -5.01
N PHE A 318 -2.11 -4.04 -6.07
CA PHE A 318 -3.38 -4.67 -6.42
C PHE A 318 -3.61 -5.91 -5.55
N ILE A 319 -4.86 -6.08 -5.10
CA ILE A 319 -5.22 -7.11 -4.12
C ILE A 319 -6.11 -8.18 -4.76
N PRO A 320 -5.56 -9.32 -5.23
CA PRO A 320 -6.34 -10.30 -5.99
C PRO A 320 -7.01 -11.39 -5.15
N ALA A 321 -6.60 -11.59 -3.90
CA ALA A 321 -7.05 -12.73 -3.09
C ALA A 321 -7.21 -12.38 -1.61
N GLN A 322 -8.23 -12.98 -0.98
CA GLN A 322 -8.48 -12.88 0.46
C GLN A 322 -7.38 -13.60 1.24
N GLY A 323 -7.05 -13.08 2.42
CA GLY A 323 -6.02 -13.67 3.27
C GLY A 323 -5.51 -12.72 4.34
N ALA A 324 -4.61 -13.23 5.17
CA ALA A 324 -3.80 -12.43 6.08
C ALA A 324 -2.35 -12.52 5.61
N PHE A 325 -1.75 -11.36 5.38
CA PHE A 325 -0.40 -11.21 4.86
C PHE A 325 0.46 -10.47 5.87
N VAL A 326 1.71 -10.88 6.02
CA VAL A 326 2.65 -10.23 6.93
C VAL A 326 3.20 -8.99 6.24
N LEU A 327 3.29 -7.88 6.98
CA LEU A 327 3.93 -6.65 6.54
C LEU A 327 5.19 -6.43 7.38
N ASN A 328 6.32 -6.13 6.76
CA ASN A 328 7.57 -5.81 7.45
C ASN A 328 8.47 -4.85 6.65
N SER A 329 9.52 -4.35 7.31
CA SER A 329 10.63 -3.71 6.60
C SER A 329 11.64 -4.76 6.15
N PRO A 330 11.94 -4.90 4.84
CA PRO A 330 12.94 -5.86 4.38
C PRO A 330 14.36 -5.26 4.39
N ALA A 331 14.53 -4.03 4.92
CA ALA A 331 15.79 -3.30 4.87
C ALA A 331 16.91 -4.00 5.67
N ASP A 332 16.54 -4.76 6.70
CA ASP A 332 17.47 -5.25 7.72
C ASP A 332 17.10 -6.64 8.28
N ASN A 333 17.08 -7.66 7.42
CA ASN A 333 16.77 -9.03 7.83
C ASN A 333 18.05 -9.87 8.01
N PHE A 334 18.49 -10.13 9.25
CA PHE A 334 19.58 -11.08 9.53
C PHE A 334 19.07 -12.44 10.00
N SER A 335 19.93 -13.46 9.88
CA SER A 335 19.76 -14.77 10.49
C SER A 335 20.41 -14.83 11.88
N ASN A 336 20.07 -15.86 12.67
CA ASN A 336 20.58 -16.14 14.03
C ASN A 336 20.07 -15.21 15.15
N ASN A 337 18.75 -15.15 15.35
CA ASN A 337 18.08 -14.42 16.45
C ASN A 337 18.31 -12.90 16.46
N GLN A 338 18.71 -12.33 15.32
CA GLN A 338 18.92 -10.90 15.13
C GLN A 338 18.06 -10.45 13.93
N ALA A 339 16.73 -10.38 14.06
CA ALA A 339 15.87 -10.01 12.93
C ALA A 339 15.84 -8.49 12.65
N GLY A 340 16.95 -7.79 12.92
CA GLY A 340 17.17 -6.36 12.71
C GLY A 340 15.95 -5.50 13.08
N GLN A 341 15.42 -4.79 12.09
CA GLN A 341 14.28 -3.89 12.24
C GLN A 341 12.97 -4.60 12.64
N THR A 342 12.77 -5.87 12.26
CA THR A 342 11.58 -6.64 12.66
C THR A 342 11.57 -6.89 14.18
N THR A 343 12.73 -7.25 14.76
CA THR A 343 12.89 -7.38 16.23
C THR A 343 12.72 -6.05 16.96
N ALA A 344 13.06 -4.93 16.32
CA ALA A 344 12.82 -3.59 16.88
C ALA A 344 11.34 -3.18 16.86
N GLY A 345 10.52 -3.86 16.03
CA GLY A 345 9.07 -3.70 15.97
C GLY A 345 8.52 -3.30 14.60
N LEU A 346 9.33 -3.16 13.55
CA LEU A 346 8.85 -2.75 12.21
C LEU A 346 8.18 -3.89 11.44
N PHE A 347 7.03 -4.32 11.96
CA PHE A 347 6.14 -5.28 11.34
C PHE A 347 4.67 -4.92 11.57
N GLY A 348 3.80 -5.60 10.84
CA GLY A 348 2.37 -5.44 10.85
C GLY A 348 1.69 -6.53 10.01
N ALA A 349 0.48 -6.25 9.57
CA ALA A 349 -0.24 -7.14 8.65
C ALA A 349 -1.09 -6.36 7.65
N LEU A 350 -1.37 -7.01 6.53
CA LEU A 350 -2.46 -6.68 5.62
C LEU A 350 -3.51 -7.79 5.69
N ASN A 351 -4.73 -7.43 6.09
CA ASN A 351 -5.86 -8.34 6.04
C ASN A 351 -6.77 -8.01 4.85
N VAL A 352 -6.90 -8.97 3.95
CA VAL A 352 -7.73 -8.86 2.76
C VAL A 352 -9.07 -9.56 3.01
N GLN A 353 -10.12 -8.76 2.97
CA GLN A 353 -11.50 -9.15 3.25
C GLN A 353 -12.30 -9.42 1.95
N PRO A 354 -13.48 -10.06 2.04
CA PRO A 354 -14.34 -10.23 0.88
C PRO A 354 -14.74 -8.89 0.22
N GLU A 355 -15.07 -8.94 -1.07
CA GLU A 355 -15.59 -7.76 -1.79
C GLU A 355 -16.82 -7.18 -1.06
N GLY A 356 -16.86 -5.85 -0.96
CA GLY A 356 -17.94 -5.13 -0.28
C GLY A 356 -17.88 -5.15 1.26
N ALA A 357 -16.82 -5.69 1.88
CA ALA A 357 -16.69 -5.62 3.33
C ALA A 357 -16.48 -4.19 3.83
N GLU A 358 -17.05 -3.92 5.02
CA GLU A 358 -16.85 -2.72 5.82
C GLU A 358 -16.12 -3.08 7.11
N TYR A 359 -15.25 -2.17 7.61
CA TYR A 359 -14.46 -2.41 8.82
C TYR A 359 -14.71 -1.33 9.85
N TYR A 360 -14.92 -1.76 11.09
CA TYR A 360 -15.20 -0.89 12.23
C TYR A 360 -14.27 -1.19 13.40
N ARG A 361 -13.89 -0.15 14.14
CA ARG A 361 -13.08 -0.27 15.36
C ARG A 361 -13.80 -1.18 16.36
N SER A 362 -13.10 -2.19 16.85
CA SER A 362 -13.66 -3.18 17.79
C SER A 362 -13.34 -2.91 19.26
N GLN A 363 -12.49 -1.93 19.52
CA GLN A 363 -12.09 -1.51 20.86
C GLN A 363 -11.99 0.01 20.86
N VAL A 364 -12.79 0.65 21.70
CA VAL A 364 -12.86 2.10 21.79
C VAL A 364 -13.05 2.52 23.25
N THR A 365 -12.76 3.78 23.55
CA THR A 365 -13.03 4.34 24.87
C THR A 365 -14.53 4.52 25.09
N GLU A 366 -14.94 4.68 26.35
CA GLU A 366 -16.33 4.98 26.71
C GLU A 366 -16.85 6.23 25.98
N VAL A 367 -16.01 7.28 25.87
CA VAL A 367 -16.36 8.52 25.16
C VAL A 367 -16.70 8.23 23.70
N VAL A 368 -15.87 7.45 23.01
CA VAL A 368 -16.10 7.08 21.60
C VAL A 368 -17.32 6.16 21.46
N MET A 369 -17.54 5.24 22.39
CA MET A 369 -18.73 4.39 22.43
C MET A 369 -20.01 5.22 22.57
N ASN A 370 -20.00 6.22 23.46
CA ASN A 370 -21.12 7.13 23.66
C ASN A 370 -21.39 7.99 22.41
N LEU A 371 -20.34 8.44 21.71
CA LEU A 371 -20.48 9.16 20.44
C LEU A 371 -21.05 8.28 19.32
N ALA A 372 -20.70 7.00 19.30
CA ALA A 372 -21.23 6.02 18.36
C ALA A 372 -22.62 5.49 18.73
N THR A 373 -23.17 5.82 19.90
CA THR A 373 -24.48 5.33 20.32
C THR A 373 -25.59 6.10 19.61
N GLN A 374 -26.56 5.37 19.05
CA GLN A 374 -27.78 5.93 18.46
C GLN A 374 -28.53 6.76 19.50
N LYS A 375 -29.16 7.85 19.04
CA LYS A 375 -29.95 8.72 19.89
C LYS A 375 -31.40 8.73 19.43
N GLY A 376 -32.34 8.71 20.37
CA GLY A 376 -33.75 8.87 20.09
C GLY A 376 -34.11 10.33 19.75
N ASP A 377 -35.38 10.58 19.47
CA ASP A 377 -35.90 11.92 19.16
C ASP A 377 -35.68 12.93 20.31
N ASP A 378 -35.56 12.44 21.54
CA ASP A 378 -35.25 13.22 22.73
C ASP A 378 -33.75 13.45 22.95
N ASN A 379 -32.92 13.09 21.96
CA ASN A 379 -31.45 13.17 21.97
C ASN A 379 -30.79 12.33 23.06
N LYS A 380 -31.49 11.36 23.66
CA LYS A 380 -30.92 10.43 24.64
C LYS A 380 -30.36 9.18 23.96
N PRO A 381 -29.30 8.57 24.53
CA PRO A 381 -28.75 7.32 24.00
C PRO A 381 -29.78 6.19 24.07
N LEU A 382 -29.86 5.39 23.00
CA LEU A 382 -30.72 4.23 22.91
C LEU A 382 -29.96 2.97 23.31
N PHE A 383 -30.64 2.10 24.06
CA PHE A 383 -30.11 0.83 24.53
C PHE A 383 -31.04 -0.31 24.14
N ALA A 384 -30.46 -1.48 23.86
CA ALA A 384 -31.19 -2.72 23.74
C ALA A 384 -31.88 -3.07 25.07
N GLN A 385 -32.87 -3.98 25.03
CA GLN A 385 -33.55 -4.46 26.24
C GLN A 385 -32.58 -5.07 27.27
N THR A 386 -31.47 -5.62 26.79
CA THR A 386 -30.38 -6.22 27.57
C THR A 386 -29.33 -5.20 28.06
N GLY A 387 -29.53 -3.90 27.80
CA GLY A 387 -28.73 -2.80 28.35
C GLY A 387 -27.52 -2.37 27.52
N GLN A 388 -27.22 -3.03 26.39
CA GLN A 388 -26.13 -2.62 25.50
C GLN A 388 -26.54 -1.41 24.64
N PRO A 389 -25.62 -0.47 24.35
CA PRO A 389 -25.91 0.66 23.46
C PRO A 389 -26.25 0.17 22.05
N LEU A 390 -27.28 0.77 21.44
CA LEU A 390 -27.56 0.57 20.02
C LEU A 390 -26.58 1.41 19.21
N ILE A 391 -25.77 0.77 18.36
CA ILE A 391 -24.65 1.44 17.69
C ILE A 391 -25.08 2.06 16.36
N ASN A 392 -24.67 3.31 16.14
CA ASN A 392 -24.66 3.97 14.84
C ASN A 392 -23.29 3.81 14.20
N TYR A 393 -23.13 2.78 13.37
CA TYR A 393 -21.88 2.51 12.66
C TYR A 393 -21.50 3.62 11.65
N GLN A 394 -22.44 4.50 11.29
CA GLN A 394 -22.22 5.66 10.42
C GLN A 394 -22.00 6.97 11.18
N ALA A 395 -21.82 6.92 12.51
CA ALA A 395 -21.55 8.12 13.27
C ALA A 395 -20.25 8.80 12.79
N VAL A 396 -20.29 10.13 12.70
CA VAL A 396 -19.16 10.99 12.33
C VAL A 396 -18.91 12.04 13.40
N TYR A 397 -17.65 12.42 13.59
CA TYR A 397 -17.26 13.57 14.38
C TYR A 397 -17.68 14.88 13.68
N SER A 398 -17.56 16.00 14.39
CA SER A 398 -17.88 17.33 13.84
C SER A 398 -17.01 17.75 12.66
N ASN A 399 -15.82 17.16 12.52
CA ASN A 399 -14.92 17.40 11.39
C ASN A 399 -15.21 16.48 10.19
N GLY A 400 -16.26 15.64 10.25
CA GLY A 400 -16.64 14.69 9.20
C GLY A 400 -15.91 13.35 9.24
N ASP A 401 -14.95 13.15 10.15
CA ASP A 401 -14.27 11.86 10.28
C ASP A 401 -15.22 10.81 10.86
N PRO A 402 -15.23 9.58 10.35
CA PRO A 402 -15.98 8.50 10.96
C PRO A 402 -15.54 8.18 12.39
N VAL A 403 -16.50 7.88 13.27
CA VAL A 403 -16.24 7.54 14.68
C VAL A 403 -15.72 6.11 14.83
N LEU A 404 -16.37 5.16 14.15
CA LEU A 404 -16.02 3.74 14.21
C LEU A 404 -15.50 3.18 12.89
N ARG A 405 -15.97 3.68 11.74
CA ARG A 405 -15.55 3.16 10.44
C ARG A 405 -14.07 3.45 10.21
N MET A 406 -13.33 2.45 9.73
CA MET A 406 -11.87 2.56 9.56
C MET A 406 -11.44 3.23 8.26
N LEU A 407 -12.38 3.35 7.31
CA LEU A 407 -12.21 4.04 6.05
C LEU A 407 -13.00 5.35 6.03
N LYS A 408 -12.36 6.44 5.61
CA LYS A 408 -12.99 7.73 5.31
C LYS A 408 -13.08 7.90 3.79
N LYS A 409 -14.24 8.26 3.26
CA LYS A 409 -14.36 8.55 1.82
C LYS A 409 -13.63 9.84 1.48
N VAL A 410 -12.85 9.84 0.40
CA VAL A 410 -12.22 11.06 -0.13
C VAL A 410 -13.27 11.88 -0.88
N GLU A 411 -13.35 13.17 -0.57
CA GLU A 411 -14.29 14.07 -1.25
C GLU A 411 -13.86 14.30 -2.70
N ASN A 412 -14.83 14.31 -3.62
CA ASN A 412 -14.61 14.54 -5.06
C ASN A 412 -13.80 13.45 -5.80
N GLU A 413 -13.50 12.33 -5.14
CA GLU A 413 -12.95 11.13 -5.79
C GLU A 413 -13.96 9.98 -5.72
N GLU A 414 -14.19 9.34 -6.87
CA GLU A 414 -15.08 8.19 -6.94
C GLU A 414 -14.36 6.94 -6.41
N ASN A 415 -15.01 6.24 -5.47
CA ASN A 415 -14.49 5.00 -4.89
C ASN A 415 -13.07 5.09 -4.33
N THR A 416 -12.64 6.27 -3.86
CA THR A 416 -11.38 6.43 -3.12
C THR A 416 -11.65 6.63 -1.63
N PHE A 417 -10.85 5.97 -0.79
CA PHE A 417 -10.96 6.02 0.66
C PHE A 417 -9.60 6.17 1.32
N ASP A 418 -9.53 6.92 2.42
CA ASP A 418 -8.37 6.97 3.30
C ASP A 418 -8.56 5.97 4.45
N LEU A 419 -7.54 5.15 4.72
CA LEU A 419 -7.46 4.36 5.94
C LEU A 419 -7.07 5.26 7.11
N ILE A 420 -8.01 5.51 8.01
CA ILE A 420 -7.82 6.45 9.14
C ILE A 420 -7.62 5.76 10.49
N TYR A 421 -7.85 4.45 10.56
CA TYR A 421 -7.59 3.62 11.73
C TYR A 421 -6.88 2.33 11.32
N SER A 422 -5.87 1.93 12.09
CA SER A 422 -5.04 0.73 11.85
C SER A 422 -5.06 -0.26 13.03
N ASP A 423 -6.12 -0.22 13.85
CA ASP A 423 -6.25 -1.03 15.06
C ASP A 423 -6.07 -2.54 14.73
N PRO A 424 -5.43 -3.34 15.61
CA PRO A 424 -5.21 -4.78 15.37
C PRO A 424 -6.47 -5.64 15.51
N THR A 425 -7.59 -5.06 15.93
CA THR A 425 -8.88 -5.75 16.00
C THR A 425 -9.95 -4.92 15.34
N ALA A 426 -10.86 -5.57 14.62
CA ALA A 426 -11.94 -4.92 13.90
C ALA A 426 -13.22 -5.77 13.95
N ILE A 427 -14.36 -5.10 13.78
CA ILE A 427 -15.62 -5.75 13.41
C ILE A 427 -15.71 -5.67 11.89
N ILE A 428 -15.85 -6.82 11.25
CA ILE A 428 -15.94 -6.95 9.80
C ILE A 428 -17.39 -7.30 9.46
N THR A 429 -17.99 -6.53 8.56
CA THR A 429 -19.38 -6.70 8.14
C THR A 429 -19.48 -6.68 6.63
N GLY A 430 -20.59 -7.17 6.10
CA GLY A 430 -21.02 -6.84 4.74
C GLY A 430 -21.49 -5.38 4.64
N PRO A 431 -22.03 -4.99 3.48
CA PRO A 431 -22.53 -3.64 3.25
C PRO A 431 -23.57 -3.19 4.30
N ASN A 432 -23.53 -1.92 4.69
CA ASN A 432 -24.45 -1.31 5.66
C ASN A 432 -24.41 -1.95 7.06
N ALA A 433 -23.23 -2.35 7.54
CA ALA A 433 -23.06 -3.07 8.80
C ALA A 433 -23.88 -4.38 8.90
N GLY A 434 -24.25 -4.97 7.75
CA GLY A 434 -25.10 -6.15 7.65
C GLY A 434 -24.33 -7.43 7.33
N ALA A 435 -25.07 -8.48 6.99
CA ALA A 435 -24.51 -9.71 6.45
C ALA A 435 -23.98 -9.49 5.02
N PHE A 436 -23.01 -10.30 4.63
CA PHE A 436 -22.50 -10.35 3.26
C PHE A 436 -23.55 -10.90 2.30
N ALA A 437 -23.62 -10.29 1.11
CA ALA A 437 -24.42 -10.81 0.00
C ALA A 437 -23.65 -11.96 -0.66
N GLY A 438 -23.82 -13.17 -0.14
CA GLY A 438 -23.15 -14.37 -0.63
C GLY A 438 -23.92 -15.64 -0.28
N THR A 439 -23.57 -16.73 -0.94
CA THR A 439 -24.17 -18.06 -0.75
C THR A 439 -23.09 -19.11 -0.46
N ASP A 440 -23.50 -20.27 0.06
CA ASP A 440 -22.64 -21.42 0.36
C ASP A 440 -21.83 -21.97 -0.84
N THR A 441 -22.07 -21.44 -2.05
CA THR A 441 -21.34 -21.77 -3.28
C THR A 441 -20.27 -20.76 -3.66
N ASP A 442 -20.26 -19.57 -3.05
CA ASP A 442 -19.23 -18.56 -3.32
C ASP A 442 -17.92 -18.96 -2.65
N ALA A 443 -16.78 -18.82 -3.34
CA ALA A 443 -15.48 -19.21 -2.79
C ALA A 443 -15.20 -18.53 -1.43
N ALA A 444 -15.64 -17.27 -1.27
CA ALA A 444 -15.53 -16.52 -0.03
C ALA A 444 -16.34 -17.14 1.14
N PHE A 445 -17.49 -17.75 0.85
CA PHE A 445 -18.49 -18.16 1.83
C PHE A 445 -18.86 -19.65 1.76
N TYR A 446 -18.03 -20.46 1.09
CA TYR A 446 -18.29 -21.89 0.94
C TYR A 446 -18.61 -22.53 2.28
N LYS A 447 -19.57 -23.46 2.29
CA LYS A 447 -20.06 -24.08 3.52
C LYS A 447 -18.95 -24.87 4.21
N VAL A 448 -18.64 -24.50 5.44
CA VAL A 448 -17.72 -25.21 6.32
C VAL A 448 -18.51 -25.68 7.55
N PRO A 449 -18.56 -26.99 7.85
CA PRO A 449 -19.34 -27.51 8.97
C PRO A 449 -18.98 -26.91 10.35
N VAL A 450 -17.71 -26.54 10.54
CA VAL A 450 -17.21 -25.97 11.81
C VAL A 450 -17.39 -24.46 11.94
N THR A 451 -17.71 -23.76 10.84
CA THR A 451 -18.00 -22.32 10.83
C THR A 451 -19.33 -22.08 10.10
N PRO A 452 -20.48 -22.36 10.76
CA PRO A 452 -21.79 -22.08 10.16
C PRO A 452 -21.99 -20.57 9.98
N GLU A 453 -22.87 -20.18 9.05
CA GLU A 453 -23.29 -18.79 8.83
C GLU A 453 -22.15 -17.82 8.47
N ARG A 454 -21.27 -18.22 7.54
CA ARG A 454 -20.08 -17.46 7.12
C ARG A 454 -20.36 -16.09 6.49
N THR A 455 -21.62 -15.78 6.18
CA THR A 455 -22.05 -14.47 5.69
C THR A 455 -22.37 -13.48 6.82
N GLN A 456 -22.47 -13.93 8.07
CA GLN A 456 -22.70 -13.05 9.22
C GLN A 456 -21.45 -12.20 9.50
N PRO A 457 -21.62 -10.98 10.04
CA PRO A 457 -20.50 -10.21 10.58
C PRO A 457 -19.64 -11.00 11.57
N TRP A 458 -18.33 -10.73 11.58
CA TRP A 458 -17.40 -11.33 12.53
C TRP A 458 -16.48 -10.31 13.18
N ARG A 459 -15.80 -10.75 14.24
CA ARG A 459 -14.73 -9.99 14.88
C ARG A 459 -13.39 -10.55 14.44
N GLU A 460 -12.56 -9.68 13.89
CA GLU A 460 -11.20 -9.96 13.47
C GLU A 460 -10.22 -9.69 14.62
N PHE A 461 -9.30 -10.62 14.84
CA PHE A 461 -8.20 -10.49 15.80
C PHE A 461 -6.86 -10.73 15.09
N ASN A 462 -5.98 -9.74 15.13
CA ASN A 462 -4.58 -9.91 14.70
C ASN A 462 -3.72 -10.21 15.91
N ILE A 463 -3.06 -11.36 15.87
CA ILE A 463 -2.18 -11.86 16.93
C ILE A 463 -0.85 -12.17 16.26
N MET A 464 0.11 -11.25 16.40
CA MET A 464 1.42 -11.35 15.77
C MET A 464 2.44 -11.81 16.81
N TYR A 465 2.98 -13.01 16.60
CA TYR A 465 4.07 -13.55 17.41
C TYR A 465 5.41 -13.04 16.89
N HIS A 466 6.27 -12.58 17.79
CA HIS A 466 7.59 -12.07 17.46
C HIS A 466 8.60 -12.32 18.59
N GLU A 467 9.88 -12.21 18.28
CA GLU A 467 10.98 -12.40 19.22
C GLU A 467 11.72 -11.07 19.48
N PRO A 468 11.45 -10.38 20.61
CA PRO A 468 12.09 -9.12 20.98
C PRO A 468 13.51 -9.32 21.54
N THR A 469 14.43 -9.90 20.76
CA THR A 469 15.78 -10.27 21.23
C THR A 469 16.68 -9.09 21.61
N LEU A 470 16.34 -7.87 21.16
CA LEU A 470 17.00 -6.62 21.57
C LEU A 470 16.37 -5.96 22.82
N GLY A 471 15.36 -6.61 23.41
CA GLY A 471 14.66 -6.11 24.58
C GLY A 471 15.54 -6.01 25.82
N VAL A 472 15.40 -4.89 26.54
CA VAL A 472 16.01 -4.71 27.86
C VAL A 472 15.13 -5.40 28.90
N GLN A 473 15.72 -6.36 29.64
CA GLN A 473 15.04 -7.05 30.73
C GLN A 473 14.87 -6.14 31.95
N ALA A 474 13.74 -6.30 32.65
CA ALA A 474 13.36 -5.49 33.82
C ALA A 474 14.42 -5.48 34.95
N PHE A 475 15.08 -6.62 35.20
CA PHE A 475 15.97 -6.82 36.34
C PHE A 475 17.43 -6.90 35.92
N GLU A 476 18.33 -6.32 36.73
CA GLU A 476 19.76 -6.36 36.46
C GLU A 476 20.37 -7.77 36.52
N GLN A 477 19.74 -8.70 37.23
CA GLN A 477 20.21 -10.09 37.38
C GLN A 477 20.22 -10.86 36.05
N PHE A 478 19.48 -10.37 35.03
CA PHE A 478 19.56 -10.88 33.65
C PHE A 478 20.82 -10.42 32.90
N ARG A 479 21.50 -9.36 33.37
CA ARG A 479 22.49 -8.60 32.59
C ARG A 479 23.81 -8.29 33.32
N SER A 480 23.82 -8.27 34.66
CA SER A 480 24.98 -7.90 35.48
C SER A 480 25.96 -9.05 35.65
N GLN A 481 27.26 -8.73 35.52
CA GLN A 481 28.36 -9.63 35.86
C GLN A 481 28.96 -9.36 37.25
N GLU A 482 28.50 -8.32 37.96
CA GLU A 482 29.20 -7.81 39.15
C GLU A 482 28.70 -8.37 40.50
N THR A 483 27.45 -8.85 40.58
CA THR A 483 26.84 -9.31 41.85
C THR A 483 26.58 -10.81 41.87
N ILE A 484 25.57 -11.29 41.14
CA ILE A 484 25.27 -12.72 40.92
C ILE A 484 24.82 -12.84 39.46
N ASN A 485 25.66 -13.44 38.61
CA ASN A 485 25.30 -13.67 37.21
C ASN A 485 24.33 -14.85 37.12
N LEU A 486 23.03 -14.54 37.10
CA LEU A 486 21.97 -15.51 36.87
C LEU A 486 21.57 -15.59 35.38
N ASN A 487 22.31 -14.97 34.46
CA ASN A 487 21.95 -14.92 33.04
C ASN A 487 21.74 -16.32 32.45
N ASN A 488 22.63 -17.28 32.75
CA ASN A 488 22.44 -18.66 32.29
C ASN A 488 21.24 -19.36 32.95
N THR A 489 20.96 -19.05 34.21
CA THR A 489 19.87 -19.67 34.97
C THR A 489 18.51 -19.10 34.58
N LEU A 490 18.44 -17.80 34.32
CA LEU A 490 17.22 -17.06 33.99
C LEU A 490 17.01 -16.90 32.48
N GLY A 491 17.99 -17.23 31.65
CA GLY A 491 17.95 -16.97 30.21
C GLY A 491 16.73 -17.56 29.51
N ALA A 492 16.30 -18.76 29.88
CA ALA A 492 15.09 -19.37 29.33
C ALA A 492 13.78 -18.72 29.82
N GLY A 493 13.84 -17.93 30.89
CA GLY A 493 12.70 -17.23 31.49
C GLY A 493 12.72 -15.72 31.25
N GLY A 494 13.48 -15.23 30.27
CA GLY A 494 13.49 -13.81 29.88
C GLY A 494 12.39 -13.45 28.89
N ASP A 495 12.12 -12.16 28.73
CA ASP A 495 11.15 -11.60 27.78
C ASP A 495 11.64 -11.74 26.33
N PHE A 496 11.56 -12.95 25.78
CA PHE A 496 12.03 -13.30 24.43
C PHE A 496 10.92 -13.75 23.47
N PHE A 497 9.68 -13.82 23.95
CA PHE A 497 8.50 -14.11 23.15
C PHE A 497 7.46 -13.03 23.38
N GLY A 498 6.98 -12.42 22.29
CA GLY A 498 6.00 -11.35 22.37
C GLY A 498 4.79 -11.57 21.48
N ILE A 499 3.68 -10.96 21.90
CA ILE A 499 2.41 -10.92 21.17
C ILE A 499 2.05 -9.45 20.97
N ASN A 500 1.96 -8.99 19.72
CA ASN A 500 1.64 -7.58 19.41
C ASN A 500 2.47 -6.58 20.25
N TYR A 501 3.80 -6.81 20.31
CA TYR A 501 4.78 -6.14 21.16
C TYR A 501 4.75 -6.48 22.67
N GLY A 502 3.61 -6.84 23.27
CA GLY A 502 3.58 -7.22 24.68
C GLY A 502 4.41 -8.49 24.96
N THR A 503 4.89 -8.65 26.20
CA THR A 503 5.56 -9.87 26.66
C THR A 503 5.18 -10.19 28.11
N ALA A 504 5.34 -11.43 28.53
CA ALA A 504 5.42 -11.79 29.94
C ALA A 504 6.40 -12.95 30.08
N ALA A 505 7.25 -12.89 31.11
CA ALA A 505 8.31 -13.85 31.28
C ALA A 505 8.51 -14.24 32.75
N ILE A 506 8.52 -15.56 32.98
CA ILE A 506 8.52 -16.16 34.32
C ILE A 506 9.75 -15.76 35.16
N GLY A 507 10.90 -15.50 34.54
CA GLY A 507 12.12 -15.13 35.26
C GLY A 507 11.99 -13.75 35.93
N ALA A 508 11.37 -12.78 35.25
CA ALA A 508 11.10 -11.47 35.83
C ALA A 508 10.08 -11.58 36.98
N GLU A 509 9.06 -12.43 36.83
CA GLU A 509 8.04 -12.68 37.86
C GLU A 509 8.65 -13.30 39.14
N ILE A 510 9.51 -14.31 38.98
CA ILE A 510 10.22 -14.96 40.09
C ILE A 510 11.10 -13.95 40.83
N LEU A 511 11.89 -13.15 40.10
CA LEU A 511 12.76 -12.15 40.72
C LEU A 511 11.95 -11.10 41.48
N ALA A 512 10.86 -10.62 40.90
CA ALA A 512 9.99 -9.63 41.54
C ALA A 512 9.40 -10.12 42.86
N ASN A 513 8.91 -11.37 42.88
CA ASN A 513 8.44 -12.01 44.09
C ASN A 513 9.56 -12.18 45.12
N ARG A 514 10.74 -12.69 44.72
CA ARG A 514 11.85 -12.94 45.65
C ARG A 514 12.50 -11.68 46.20
N LEU A 515 12.53 -10.60 45.41
CA LEU A 515 13.03 -9.29 45.81
C LEU A 515 11.96 -8.43 46.49
N GLN A 516 10.71 -8.90 46.53
CA GLN A 516 9.58 -8.19 47.13
C GLN A 516 9.35 -6.80 46.49
N VAL A 517 9.34 -6.75 45.14
CA VAL A 517 9.14 -5.52 44.37
C VAL A 517 8.08 -5.66 43.29
N GLY A 518 7.50 -4.53 42.89
CA GLY A 518 6.52 -4.47 41.80
C GLY A 518 5.20 -5.19 42.10
N PRO A 519 4.36 -5.39 41.06
CA PRO A 519 3.02 -5.97 41.22
C PRO A 519 3.02 -7.42 41.74
N MET A 520 4.17 -8.09 41.64
CA MET A 520 4.37 -9.50 42.02
C MET A 520 4.95 -9.71 43.44
N HIS A 521 5.20 -8.63 44.21
CA HIS A 521 5.86 -8.71 45.52
C HIS A 521 5.16 -9.66 46.51
N ASP A 522 3.83 -9.63 46.60
CA ASP A 522 3.03 -10.45 47.53
C ASP A 522 2.18 -11.51 46.79
N CYS A 523 2.61 -11.91 45.59
CA CYS A 523 1.88 -12.95 44.86
C CYS A 523 2.18 -14.34 45.45
N VAL A 524 1.25 -14.84 46.27
CA VAL A 524 1.35 -16.15 46.92
C VAL A 524 1.15 -17.31 45.93
N THR A 525 0.32 -17.12 44.89
CA THR A 525 -0.05 -18.15 43.91
C THR A 525 0.64 -18.02 42.56
N CYS A 526 1.52 -17.04 42.37
CA CYS A 526 2.36 -16.94 41.17
C CYS A 526 3.50 -17.95 41.24
N GLU A 527 3.13 -19.22 41.44
CA GLU A 527 3.99 -20.37 41.31
C GLU A 527 4.25 -20.64 39.81
N TYR A 528 5.28 -21.43 39.53
CA TYR A 528 6.01 -21.61 38.26
C TYR A 528 5.22 -21.76 36.93
N GLU A 529 3.87 -21.85 36.94
CA GLU A 529 3.06 -22.36 35.83
C GLU A 529 1.94 -21.40 35.33
N GLU A 530 1.69 -20.25 35.97
CA GLU A 530 0.54 -19.39 35.65
C GLU A 530 0.86 -18.10 34.84
N PHE A 531 1.89 -18.10 34.00
CA PHE A 531 2.34 -16.88 33.31
C PHE A 531 1.29 -16.22 32.37
N PHE A 532 0.34 -17.00 31.84
CA PHE A 532 -0.77 -16.46 31.04
C PHE A 532 -1.94 -15.94 31.90
N LEU A 533 -2.07 -16.42 33.14
CA LEU A 533 -3.17 -16.08 34.05
C LEU A 533 -2.79 -14.99 35.06
N SER A 534 -1.51 -14.62 35.15
CA SER A 534 -0.98 -13.53 35.98
C SER A 534 -1.11 -12.13 35.35
N ALA A 535 -1.97 -11.98 34.33
CA ALA A 535 -2.17 -10.72 33.60
C ALA A 535 -2.50 -9.50 34.48
N TRP A 536 -3.10 -9.73 35.66
CA TRP A 536 -3.40 -8.68 36.63
C TRP A 536 -2.14 -8.03 37.24
N ALA A 537 -1.05 -8.78 37.35
CA ALA A 537 0.21 -8.32 37.93
C ALA A 537 1.21 -7.86 36.85
N VAL A 538 1.47 -8.67 35.82
CA VAL A 538 2.49 -8.35 34.79
C VAL A 538 1.93 -7.51 33.63
N GLY A 539 0.61 -7.49 33.47
CA GLY A 539 -0.05 -7.03 32.25
C GLY A 539 -0.38 -8.22 31.34
N ASP A 540 -1.30 -8.01 30.40
CA ASP A 540 -1.59 -9.01 29.38
C ASP A 540 -0.37 -9.16 28.46
N PRO A 541 0.15 -10.38 28.20
CA PRO A 541 1.26 -10.61 27.28
C PRO A 541 1.03 -10.06 25.86
N ALA A 542 -0.21 -9.71 25.50
CA ALA A 542 -0.55 -9.06 24.23
C ALA A 542 -0.65 -7.51 24.31
N MET A 543 -0.26 -6.89 25.43
CA MET A 543 -0.43 -5.46 25.68
C MET A 543 0.83 -4.78 26.22
N VAL A 544 1.38 -3.84 25.44
CA VAL A 544 2.34 -2.85 25.94
C VAL A 544 1.73 -1.94 27.01
N VAL A 545 2.58 -1.41 27.87
CA VAL A 545 2.17 -0.54 28.99
C VAL A 545 2.80 0.84 28.90
N ASP A 546 2.04 1.85 29.34
CA ASP A 546 2.45 3.26 29.22
C ASP A 546 3.42 3.67 30.35
N VAL A 547 3.22 3.14 31.56
CA VAL A 547 4.07 3.37 32.74
C VAL A 547 4.35 2.04 33.43
N PRO A 548 5.61 1.57 33.49
CA PRO A 548 5.94 0.34 34.19
C PRO A 548 5.93 0.57 35.71
N ALA A 549 5.77 -0.50 36.49
CA ALA A 549 5.63 -0.42 37.94
C ALA A 549 6.92 -0.03 38.68
N ASN A 550 8.07 -0.08 38.01
CA ASN A 550 9.37 0.36 38.54
C ASN A 550 9.68 1.84 38.25
N PHE A 551 8.77 2.57 37.60
CA PHE A 551 8.94 4.01 37.35
C PHE A 551 8.59 4.79 38.63
N THR A 552 9.61 5.28 39.35
CA THR A 552 9.42 6.31 40.38
C THR A 552 9.41 7.68 39.70
N ASN A 553 8.40 8.52 40.01
CA ASN A 553 8.19 9.88 39.46
C ASN A 553 9.34 10.89 39.71
N ASP A 554 10.53 10.43 40.09
CA ASP A 554 11.63 11.25 40.57
C ASP A 554 12.77 11.42 39.54
N GLN A 555 12.53 11.31 38.23
CA GLN A 555 13.41 11.92 37.22
C GLN A 555 12.59 12.43 36.01
N PRO A 556 12.94 13.63 35.49
CA PRO A 556 12.15 14.39 34.51
C PRO A 556 12.13 13.80 33.10
#